data_AF-A0A420VBI1-F1
#
_entry.id   AF-A0A420VBI1-F1
#
_cell.length_a   1.000
_cell.length_b   1.000
_cell.length_c   1.000
_cell.angle_alpha   90.00
_cell.angle_beta   90.00
_cell.angle_gamma   90.00
#
_symmetry.space_group_name_H-M   'P 1'
#
loop_
_entity.id
_entity.type
_entity.pdbx_description
1 polymer ?
#
loop_
_entity_poly.entity_id
_entity_poly.type
_entity_poly.pdbx_seq_one_letter_code
_entity_poly.pdbx_strand_id
1 'polypeptide(L)'
;MTNAIDSSLFYANAANRNQSPGNVLGKDAFLKILMAQLKNQDPLNPLEDKDFIAQMATFSQLEQMMEVADSMENLIALQKENLYIGYSSFVGKEVDWHIVEYPQDSGGQPVVKKGTGRIVSVMFKSGEPVFYLEDGTELKPENISGVKDAFGSSIVEASALIGKKITWTDEQGAERQAVVQSVSVKDGIIYFHMNDDQHSKITAGQIVKIETAG
;
A
#
# COMPACT_ATOMS: atom_id res chain seq x y z
N MET A 1 -9.55 -37.31 21.47
CA MET A 1 -8.58 -37.92 20.55
C MET A 1 -8.33 -36.92 19.43
N THR A 2 -7.09 -36.50 19.27
CA THR A 2 -6.62 -35.44 18.36
C THR A 2 -6.37 -36.01 16.97
N ASN A 3 -7.03 -35.47 15.94
CA ASN A 3 -6.63 -35.73 14.54
C ASN A 3 -5.39 -34.88 14.24
N ALA A 4 -4.22 -35.50 14.24
CA ALA A 4 -2.99 -34.89 13.73
C ALA A 4 -3.03 -34.94 12.20
N ILE A 5 -2.90 -33.78 11.56
CA ILE A 5 -2.72 -33.69 10.11
C ILE A 5 -1.32 -34.22 9.78
N ASP A 6 -1.26 -35.25 8.94
CA ASP A 6 -0.01 -35.88 8.51
C ASP A 6 0.84 -34.89 7.69
N SER A 7 1.99 -34.52 8.24
CA SER A 7 2.91 -33.52 7.69
C SER A 7 3.61 -33.98 6.41
N SER A 8 3.49 -35.26 6.05
CA SER A 8 4.06 -35.80 4.81
C SER A 8 3.29 -35.42 3.54
N LEU A 9 2.06 -34.94 3.68
CA LEU A 9 1.22 -34.52 2.54
C LEU A 9 1.47 -33.06 2.11
N PHE A 10 2.18 -32.27 2.90
CA PHE A 10 2.43 -30.85 2.61
C PHE A 10 3.66 -30.58 1.74
N TYR A 11 4.57 -31.56 1.58
CA TYR A 11 5.86 -31.33 0.93
C TYR A 11 6.03 -31.91 -0.49
N ALA A 12 4.99 -32.51 -1.09
CA ALA A 12 5.09 -33.12 -2.42
C ALA A 12 4.79 -32.16 -3.59
N ASN A 13 4.26 -30.95 -3.34
CA ASN A 13 3.80 -30.05 -4.41
C ASN A 13 4.76 -28.89 -4.77
N ALA A 14 5.96 -28.84 -4.19
CA ALA A 14 6.93 -27.77 -4.46
C ALA A 14 8.01 -28.13 -5.51
N ALA A 15 8.07 -29.36 -6.01
CA ALA A 15 9.21 -29.85 -6.79
C ALA A 15 8.94 -30.15 -8.28
N ASN A 16 7.81 -29.72 -8.85
CA ASN A 16 7.50 -29.95 -10.27
C ASN A 16 6.95 -28.71 -11.01
N ARG A 17 7.48 -27.52 -10.70
CA ARG A 17 7.37 -26.36 -11.62
C ARG A 17 8.63 -26.25 -12.47
N ASN A 18 8.83 -27.23 -13.34
CA ASN A 18 9.77 -27.18 -14.46
C ASN A 18 9.18 -27.93 -15.67
N GLN A 19 7.88 -27.75 -15.90
CA GLN A 19 7.32 -28.07 -17.21
C GLN A 19 7.55 -26.85 -18.11
N SER A 20 8.48 -27.05 -19.05
CA SER A 20 8.69 -26.24 -20.24
C SER A 20 7.40 -25.56 -20.72
N PRO A 21 7.44 -24.28 -21.13
CA PRO A 21 6.33 -23.65 -21.85
C PRO A 21 6.23 -24.27 -23.24
N GLY A 22 5.72 -25.49 -23.31
CA GLY A 22 5.43 -26.22 -24.53
C GLY A 22 3.99 -26.00 -24.94
N ASN A 23 3.58 -24.75 -25.19
CA ASN A 23 2.33 -24.51 -25.90
C ASN A 23 2.31 -23.23 -26.77
N VAL A 24 3.46 -22.78 -27.28
CA VAL A 24 3.51 -21.74 -28.34
C VAL A 24 3.09 -22.32 -29.71
N LEU A 25 2.26 -23.37 -29.72
CA LEU A 25 1.94 -24.17 -30.91
C LEU A 25 0.60 -23.82 -31.57
N GLY A 26 -0.19 -22.88 -31.04
CA GLY A 26 -1.47 -22.50 -31.65
C GLY A 26 -1.30 -21.66 -32.92
N LYS A 27 -0.67 -20.48 -32.78
CA LYS A 27 -0.53 -19.48 -33.86
C LYS A 27 0.45 -19.88 -34.96
N ASP A 28 1.62 -20.42 -34.60
CA ASP A 28 2.67 -20.74 -35.56
C ASP A 28 2.40 -22.03 -36.33
N ALA A 29 1.73 -23.01 -35.71
CA ALA A 29 1.23 -24.18 -36.42
C ALA A 29 0.04 -23.80 -37.32
N PHE A 30 -0.83 -22.90 -36.87
CA PHE A 30 -1.91 -22.34 -37.68
C PHE A 30 -1.39 -21.62 -38.94
N LEU A 31 -0.43 -20.70 -38.82
CA LEU A 31 0.17 -20.01 -39.97
C LEU A 31 0.86 -20.99 -40.92
N LYS A 32 1.52 -22.03 -40.41
CA LYS A 32 2.12 -23.09 -41.23
C LYS A 32 1.08 -23.89 -42.00
N ILE A 33 -0.04 -24.25 -41.37
CA ILE A 33 -1.12 -24.98 -42.03
C ILE A 33 -1.82 -24.09 -43.07
N LEU A 34 -2.07 -22.81 -42.75
CA LEU A 34 -2.64 -21.84 -43.69
C LEU A 34 -1.74 -21.64 -44.92
N MET A 35 -0.42 -21.50 -44.72
CA MET A 35 0.55 -21.38 -45.81
C MET A 35 0.68 -22.68 -46.61
N ALA A 36 0.59 -23.84 -45.96
CA ALA A 36 0.62 -25.14 -46.63
C ALA A 36 -0.64 -25.37 -47.49
N GLN A 37 -1.83 -24.99 -47.01
CA GLN A 37 -3.08 -25.07 -47.76
C GLN A 37 -3.09 -24.09 -48.95
N LEU A 38 -2.66 -22.83 -48.78
CA LEU A 38 -2.51 -21.87 -49.88
C LEU A 38 -1.59 -22.36 -51.00
N LYS A 39 -0.60 -23.20 -50.67
CA LYS A 39 0.37 -23.75 -51.62
C LYS A 39 -0.13 -25.01 -52.35
N ASN A 40 -1.21 -25.64 -51.89
CA ASN A 40 -1.63 -26.99 -52.33
C ASN A 40 -3.13 -27.12 -52.64
N GLN A 41 -3.88 -26.03 -52.79
CA GLN A 41 -5.31 -26.08 -53.08
C GLN A 41 -5.60 -26.44 -54.55
N ASP A 42 -6.33 -27.56 -54.73
CA ASP A 42 -7.06 -27.89 -55.96
C ASP A 42 -8.35 -27.03 -56.00
N PRO A 43 -8.62 -26.26 -57.07
CA PRO A 43 -9.71 -25.28 -57.16
C PRO A 43 -11.14 -25.83 -57.00
N LEU A 44 -11.34 -27.15 -56.92
CA LEU A 44 -12.68 -27.77 -56.94
C LEU A 44 -13.33 -28.04 -55.57
N ASN A 45 -12.65 -27.90 -54.43
CA ASN A 45 -13.27 -28.10 -53.09
C ASN A 45 -12.67 -27.25 -51.95
N PRO A 46 -13.06 -25.97 -51.81
CA PRO A 46 -12.50 -25.03 -50.81
C PRO A 46 -13.29 -24.92 -49.48
N LEU A 47 -14.21 -25.84 -49.16
CA LEU A 47 -15.24 -25.62 -48.11
C LEU A 47 -15.01 -26.34 -46.77
N GLU A 48 -14.43 -27.55 -46.72
CA GLU A 48 -14.22 -28.25 -45.42
C GLU A 48 -13.06 -27.67 -44.59
N ASP A 49 -12.05 -27.07 -45.22
CA ASP A 49 -10.90 -26.49 -44.51
C ASP A 49 -11.25 -25.21 -43.71
N LYS A 50 -12.33 -24.51 -44.08
CA LYS A 50 -12.69 -23.21 -43.49
C LYS A 50 -13.31 -23.31 -42.10
N ASP A 51 -14.09 -24.35 -41.83
CA ASP A 51 -14.75 -24.52 -40.53
C ASP A 51 -13.76 -24.89 -39.43
N PHE A 52 -12.73 -25.69 -39.75
CA PHE A 52 -11.64 -26.00 -38.83
C PHE A 52 -10.78 -24.76 -38.53
N ILE A 53 -10.47 -23.96 -39.56
CA ILE A 53 -9.76 -22.68 -39.43
C ILE A 53 -10.54 -21.71 -38.54
N ALA A 54 -11.87 -21.62 -38.71
CA ALA A 54 -12.72 -20.77 -37.89
C ALA A 54 -12.68 -21.18 -36.41
N GLN A 55 -12.78 -22.48 -36.11
CA GLN A 55 -12.70 -22.99 -34.74
C GLN A 55 -11.32 -22.76 -34.11
N MET A 56 -10.23 -22.97 -34.84
CA MET A 56 -8.87 -22.70 -34.35
C MET A 56 -8.62 -21.21 -34.11
N ALA A 57 -9.16 -20.34 -34.96
CA ALA A 57 -9.12 -18.89 -34.74
C ALA A 57 -9.87 -18.50 -33.46
N THR A 58 -11.03 -19.12 -33.18
CA THR A 58 -11.77 -18.92 -31.93
C THR A 58 -10.96 -19.38 -30.71
N PHE A 59 -10.32 -20.55 -30.76
CA PHE A 59 -9.44 -21.01 -29.67
C PHE A 59 -8.24 -20.09 -29.45
N SER A 60 -7.62 -19.60 -30.53
CA SER A 60 -6.50 -18.65 -30.44
C SER A 60 -6.91 -17.29 -29.85
N GLN A 61 -8.16 -16.87 -30.06
CA GLN A 61 -8.72 -15.66 -29.44
C GLN A 61 -8.99 -15.88 -27.95
N LEU A 62 -9.53 -17.04 -27.56
CA LEU A 62 -9.73 -17.39 -26.15
C LEU A 62 -8.39 -17.50 -25.40
N GLU A 63 -7.38 -18.09 -26.01
CA GLU A 63 -6.03 -18.18 -25.44
C GLU A 63 -5.42 -16.79 -25.22
N GLN A 64 -5.54 -15.88 -26.19
CA GLN A 64 -5.13 -14.48 -26.02
C GLN A 64 -5.93 -13.78 -24.91
N MET A 65 -7.22 -14.06 -24.78
CA MET A 65 -8.05 -13.49 -23.71
C MET A 65 -7.62 -14.00 -22.33
N MET A 66 -7.26 -15.28 -22.22
CA MET A 66 -6.70 -15.87 -21.00
C MET A 66 -5.35 -15.24 -20.65
N GLU A 67 -4.44 -15.07 -21.62
CA GLU A 67 -3.14 -14.41 -21.40
C GLU A 67 -3.31 -12.96 -20.93
N VAL A 68 -4.30 -12.24 -21.48
CA VAL A 68 -4.63 -10.89 -21.01
C VAL A 68 -5.18 -10.91 -19.58
N ALA A 69 -6.05 -11.87 -19.25
CA ALA A 69 -6.57 -12.02 -17.89
C ALA A 69 -5.44 -12.30 -16.88
N ASP A 70 -4.52 -13.21 -17.21
CA ASP A 70 -3.34 -13.53 -16.39
C ASP A 70 -2.42 -12.31 -16.23
N SER A 71 -2.19 -11.56 -17.31
CA SER A 71 -1.43 -10.30 -17.29
C SER A 71 -2.08 -9.25 -16.39
N MET A 72 -3.42 -9.15 -16.39
CA MET A 72 -4.15 -8.25 -15.51
C MET A 72 -4.06 -8.69 -14.04
N GLU A 73 -4.13 -9.99 -13.76
CA GLU A 73 -3.95 -10.50 -12.40
C GLU A 73 -2.55 -10.18 -11.86
N ASN A 74 -1.52 -10.37 -12.69
CA ASN A 74 -0.15 -10.00 -12.38
C ASN A 74 0.00 -8.49 -12.12
N LEU A 75 -0.65 -7.64 -12.91
CA LEU A 75 -0.66 -6.19 -12.68
C LEU A 75 -1.29 -5.84 -11.33
N ILE A 76 -2.44 -6.45 -11.00
CA ILE A 76 -3.11 -6.23 -9.72
C ILE A 76 -2.21 -6.68 -8.55
N ALA A 77 -1.48 -7.79 -8.70
CA ALA A 77 -0.51 -8.25 -7.71
C ALA A 77 0.63 -7.23 -7.50
N LEU A 78 1.21 -6.72 -8.58
CA LEU A 78 2.24 -5.66 -8.52
C LEU A 78 1.70 -4.36 -7.90
N GLN A 79 0.45 -4.00 -8.16
CA GLN A 79 -0.18 -2.84 -7.53
C GLN A 79 -0.34 -3.04 -6.02
N LYS A 80 -0.72 -4.25 -5.58
CA LYS A 80 -0.81 -4.60 -4.14
C LYS A 80 0.55 -4.55 -3.45
N GLU A 81 1.62 -5.01 -4.10
CA GLU A 81 2.98 -4.89 -3.56
C GLU A 81 3.42 -3.43 -3.41
N ASN A 82 3.09 -2.56 -4.37
CA ASN A 82 3.37 -1.12 -4.24
C ASN A 82 2.61 -0.49 -3.05
N LEU A 83 1.36 -0.89 -2.82
CA LEU A 83 0.59 -0.47 -1.65
C LEU A 83 1.24 -0.95 -0.35
N TYR A 84 1.76 -2.18 -0.32
CA TYR A 84 2.51 -2.70 0.84
C TYR A 84 3.68 -1.79 1.21
N ILE A 85 4.50 -1.41 0.22
CA ILE A 85 5.64 -0.48 0.43
C ILE A 85 5.12 0.88 0.93
N GLY A 86 4.04 1.39 0.33
CA GLY A 86 3.39 2.62 0.74
C GLY A 86 2.96 2.61 2.21
N TYR A 87 2.28 1.55 2.65
CA TYR A 87 1.84 1.40 4.04
C TYR A 87 3.00 1.16 5.01
N SER A 88 4.08 0.50 4.57
CA SER A 88 5.29 0.36 5.39
C SER A 88 5.90 1.71 5.80
N SER A 89 5.71 2.77 5.01
CA SER A 89 6.18 4.11 5.35
C SER A 89 5.45 4.76 6.54
N PHE A 90 4.28 4.22 6.92
CA PHE A 90 3.52 4.70 8.08
C PHE A 90 4.07 4.16 9.39
N VAL A 91 4.87 3.08 9.35
CA VAL A 91 5.52 2.54 10.55
C VAL A 91 6.40 3.61 11.18
N GLY A 92 6.19 3.84 12.47
CA GLY A 92 6.87 4.86 13.25
C GLY A 92 6.23 6.25 13.20
N LYS A 93 5.29 6.51 12.28
CA LYS A 93 4.54 7.77 12.22
C LYS A 93 3.40 7.79 13.25
N GLU A 94 3.05 8.99 13.68
CA GLU A 94 1.86 9.23 14.49
C GLU A 94 0.68 9.56 13.59
N VAL A 95 -0.50 9.03 13.90
CA VAL A 95 -1.70 9.19 13.07
C VAL A 95 -2.89 9.61 13.92
N ASP A 96 -3.76 10.43 13.33
CA ASP A 96 -5.09 10.73 13.82
C ASP A 96 -6.07 9.73 13.21
N TRP A 97 -6.85 9.04 14.03
CA TRP A 97 -7.76 7.99 13.57
C TRP A 97 -9.19 8.19 14.08
N HIS A 98 -10.13 7.56 13.37
CA HIS A 98 -11.52 7.46 13.78
C HIS A 98 -12.12 6.10 13.41
N ILE A 99 -12.98 5.58 14.29
CA ILE A 99 -13.72 4.33 14.10
C ILE A 99 -15.20 4.66 14.27
N VAL A 100 -16.01 4.28 13.29
CA VAL A 100 -17.47 4.43 13.35
C VAL A 100 -18.07 3.09 13.78
N GLU A 101 -18.67 3.07 14.96
CA GLU A 101 -19.39 1.90 15.48
C GLU A 101 -20.88 2.09 15.27
N TYR A 102 -21.51 1.15 14.58
CA TYR A 102 -22.95 1.07 14.42
C TYR A 102 -23.50 0.09 15.48
N PRO A 103 -24.26 0.57 16.48
CA PRO A 103 -24.89 -0.32 17.45
C PRO A 103 -25.80 -1.32 16.72
N GLN A 104 -25.81 -2.58 17.16
CA GLN A 104 -26.66 -3.62 16.55
C GLN A 104 -28.16 -3.43 16.84
N ASP A 105 -28.50 -2.57 17.79
CA ASP A 105 -29.89 -2.22 18.07
C ASP A 105 -30.42 -1.28 16.98
N SER A 106 -31.52 -1.69 16.33
CA SER A 106 -32.13 -1.06 15.14
C SER A 106 -32.70 0.35 15.37
N GLY A 107 -31.82 1.30 15.72
CA GLY A 107 -32.14 2.69 16.03
C GLY A 107 -31.01 3.45 16.73
N GLY A 108 -29.90 2.77 17.08
CA GLY A 108 -28.73 3.42 17.66
C GLY A 108 -28.05 4.36 16.67
N GLN A 109 -27.81 5.60 17.08
CA GLN A 109 -26.99 6.53 16.30
C GLN A 109 -25.55 6.01 16.20
N PRO A 110 -24.87 6.19 15.06
CA PRO A 110 -23.47 5.80 14.93
C PRO A 110 -22.60 6.55 15.95
N VAL A 111 -21.74 5.81 16.65
CA VAL A 111 -20.78 6.38 17.60
C VAL A 111 -19.42 6.47 16.91
N VAL A 112 -18.89 7.69 16.80
CA VAL A 112 -17.55 7.91 16.24
C VAL A 112 -16.54 7.98 17.38
N LYS A 113 -15.68 6.98 17.49
CA LYS A 113 -14.48 7.01 18.34
C LYS A 113 -13.36 7.72 17.58
N LYS A 114 -12.58 8.55 18.26
CA LYS A 114 -11.42 9.24 17.69
C LYS A 114 -10.24 9.11 18.64
N GLY A 115 -9.04 9.14 18.09
CA GLY A 115 -7.81 9.11 18.87
C GLY A 115 -6.57 9.41 18.06
N THR A 116 -5.44 9.41 18.75
CA THR A 116 -4.10 9.56 18.20
C THR A 116 -3.25 8.38 18.64
N GLY A 117 -2.34 7.92 17.79
CA GLY A 117 -1.39 6.89 18.18
C GLY A 117 -0.25 6.73 17.21
N ARG A 118 0.82 6.10 17.66
CA ARG A 118 1.98 5.76 16.84
C ARG A 118 1.84 4.35 16.26
N ILE A 119 2.03 4.23 14.95
CA ILE A 119 2.00 2.93 14.27
C ILE A 119 3.31 2.19 14.53
N VAL A 120 3.23 0.98 15.07
CA VAL A 120 4.38 0.12 15.35
C VAL A 120 4.60 -0.95 14.28
N SER A 121 3.54 -1.41 13.62
CA SER A 121 3.66 -2.38 12.54
C SER A 121 2.49 -2.35 11.58
N VAL A 122 2.71 -2.85 10.36
CA VAL A 122 1.66 -3.12 9.37
C VAL A 122 1.68 -4.61 9.05
N MET A 123 0.53 -5.27 9.13
CA MET A 123 0.37 -6.66 8.73
C MET A 123 -0.79 -6.80 7.75
N PHE A 124 -0.73 -7.80 6.89
CA PHE A 124 -1.83 -8.09 5.98
C PHE A 124 -2.62 -9.28 6.51
N LYS A 125 -3.89 -9.06 6.84
CA LYS A 125 -4.84 -10.11 7.24
C LYS A 125 -5.88 -10.25 6.14
N SER A 126 -6.04 -11.46 5.61
CA SER A 126 -7.03 -11.75 4.55
C SER A 126 -6.92 -10.85 3.31
N GLY A 127 -5.71 -10.36 2.99
CA GLY A 127 -5.47 -9.48 1.85
C GLY A 127 -5.71 -7.99 2.12
N GLU A 128 -6.12 -7.60 3.32
CA GLU A 128 -6.29 -6.22 3.74
C GLU A 128 -5.13 -5.79 4.67
N PRO A 129 -4.57 -4.58 4.47
CA PRO A 129 -3.59 -4.01 5.41
C PRO A 129 -4.25 -3.66 6.74
N VAL A 130 -3.57 -3.96 7.84
CA VAL A 130 -3.95 -3.63 9.21
C VAL A 130 -2.75 -2.98 9.90
N PHE A 131 -2.94 -1.76 10.38
CA PHE A 131 -2.00 -1.02 11.21
C PHE A 131 -2.19 -1.41 12.67
N TYR A 132 -1.07 -1.56 13.36
CA TYR A 132 -1.03 -1.79 14.80
C TYR A 132 -0.44 -0.55 15.45
N LEU A 133 -1.17 0.01 16.41
CA LEU A 133 -0.68 1.09 17.26
C LEU A 133 0.08 0.54 18.47
N GLU A 134 0.86 1.40 19.12
CA GLU A 134 1.64 1.07 20.33
C GLU A 134 0.78 0.60 21.51
N ASP A 135 -0.46 1.07 21.60
CA ASP A 135 -1.46 0.64 22.59
C ASP A 135 -2.15 -0.69 22.26
N GLY A 136 -1.81 -1.29 21.11
CA GLY A 136 -2.41 -2.52 20.60
C GLY A 136 -3.67 -2.33 19.75
N THR A 137 -4.11 -1.09 19.51
CA THR A 137 -5.27 -0.81 18.65
C THR A 137 -4.99 -1.22 17.21
N GLU A 138 -5.91 -1.98 16.62
CA GLU A 138 -5.88 -2.35 15.20
C GLU A 138 -6.66 -1.31 14.38
N LEU A 139 -6.05 -0.78 13.32
CA LEU A 139 -6.67 0.20 12.41
C LEU A 139 -6.56 -0.28 10.96
N LYS A 140 -7.62 -0.08 10.18
CA LYS A 140 -7.58 -0.19 8.72
C LYS A 140 -7.18 1.16 8.09
N PRO A 141 -6.70 1.19 6.83
CA PRO A 141 -6.39 2.46 6.16
C PRO A 141 -7.55 3.45 6.15
N GLU A 142 -8.78 2.97 6.03
CA GLU A 142 -10.00 3.79 6.09
C GLU A 142 -10.22 4.50 7.43
N ASN A 143 -9.61 3.99 8.52
CA ASN A 143 -9.71 4.62 9.84
C ASN A 143 -8.70 5.76 10.02
N ILE A 144 -7.67 5.83 9.17
CA ILE A 144 -6.65 6.88 9.25
C ILE A 144 -7.21 8.16 8.65
N SER A 145 -7.47 9.15 9.50
CA SER A 145 -7.94 10.49 9.09
C SER A 145 -6.82 11.49 8.85
N GLY A 146 -5.64 11.25 9.40
CA GLY A 146 -4.49 12.12 9.24
C GLY A 146 -3.20 11.40 9.61
N VAL A 147 -2.12 11.75 8.92
CA VAL A 147 -0.76 11.33 9.29
C VAL A 147 -0.06 12.56 9.81
N LYS A 148 0.31 12.53 11.08
CA LYS A 148 1.23 13.51 11.63
C LYS A 148 2.60 13.14 11.14
N ASP A 149 3.00 13.75 10.01
CA ASP A 149 4.40 13.85 9.71
C ASP A 149 5.04 14.57 10.89
N ALA A 150 5.99 13.91 11.55
CA ALA A 150 6.72 14.53 12.63
C ALA A 150 7.41 15.78 12.07
N PHE A 151 6.82 16.95 12.30
CA PHE A 151 7.47 18.22 12.01
C PHE A 151 8.85 18.18 12.64
N GLY A 152 9.90 18.50 11.89
CA GLY A 152 11.27 18.42 12.40
C GLY A 152 11.82 17.00 12.54
N SER A 153 11.34 16.06 11.72
CA SER A 153 12.10 14.84 11.39
C SER A 153 13.24 15.14 10.41
N SER A 154 13.03 16.12 9.53
CA SER A 154 14.06 16.67 8.63
C SER A 154 14.49 18.07 9.06
N ILE A 155 15.79 18.34 9.01
CA ILE A 155 16.34 19.69 9.22
C ILE A 155 15.79 20.70 8.20
N VAL A 156 15.45 20.24 7.00
CA VAL A 156 14.87 21.07 5.94
C VAL A 156 13.47 21.55 6.34
N GLU A 157 12.63 20.65 6.83
CA GLU A 157 11.28 20.98 7.31
C GLU A 157 11.32 21.87 8.55
N ALA A 158 12.22 21.56 9.49
CA ALA A 158 12.41 22.39 10.67
C ALA A 158 12.88 23.80 10.31
N SER A 159 13.79 23.92 9.33
CA SER A 159 14.29 25.23 8.87
C SER A 159 13.19 26.09 8.26
N ALA A 160 12.16 25.48 7.66
CA ALA A 160 11.00 26.20 7.14
C ALA A 160 10.17 26.89 8.24
N LEU A 161 10.37 26.52 9.51
CA LEU A 161 9.71 27.15 10.65
C LEU A 161 10.45 28.38 11.18
N ILE A 162 11.70 28.63 10.76
CA ILE A 162 12.45 29.83 11.16
C ILE A 162 11.66 31.07 10.74
N GLY A 163 11.46 31.99 11.69
CA GLY A 163 10.65 33.19 11.52
C GLY A 163 9.14 33.00 11.72
N LYS A 164 8.64 31.77 11.88
CA LYS A 164 7.23 31.51 12.23
C LYS A 164 7.01 31.59 13.73
N LYS A 165 5.82 32.02 14.15
CA LYS A 165 5.40 31.97 15.55
C LYS A 165 4.87 30.58 15.86
N ILE A 166 5.37 29.98 16.93
CA ILE A 166 4.94 28.66 17.39
C ILE A 166 4.48 28.72 18.84
N THR A 167 3.54 27.84 19.19
CA THR A 167 3.06 27.59 20.55
C THR A 167 3.57 26.24 21.01
N TRP A 168 4.14 26.17 22.21
CA TRP A 168 4.60 24.92 22.83
C TRP A 168 4.17 24.83 24.29
N THR A 169 4.17 23.62 24.83
CA THR A 169 3.93 23.38 26.25
C THR A 169 5.27 23.23 26.98
N ASP A 170 5.49 23.99 28.04
CA ASP A 170 6.68 23.88 28.89
C ASP A 170 6.62 22.68 29.85
N GLU A 171 7.71 22.41 30.57
CA GLU A 171 7.79 21.29 31.53
C GLU A 171 6.79 21.41 32.69
N GLN A 172 6.18 22.58 32.89
CA GLN A 172 5.17 22.86 33.91
C GLN A 172 3.74 22.77 33.36
N GLY A 173 3.58 22.41 32.09
CA GLY A 173 2.29 22.31 31.43
C GLY A 173 1.72 23.66 30.96
N ALA A 174 2.48 24.75 31.07
CA ALA A 174 2.03 26.06 30.62
C ALA A 174 2.32 26.25 29.12
N GLU A 175 1.35 26.81 28.40
CA GLU A 175 1.53 27.18 26.99
C GLU A 175 2.35 28.46 26.87
N ARG A 176 3.38 28.42 26.02
CA ARG A 176 4.23 29.56 25.67
C ARG A 176 4.25 29.77 24.17
N GLN A 177 4.50 31.01 23.76
CA GLN A 177 4.54 31.40 22.35
C GLN A 177 5.74 32.29 22.06
N ALA A 178 6.42 32.00 20.95
CA ALA A 178 7.55 32.78 20.47
C ALA A 178 7.80 32.51 18.98
N VAL A 179 8.66 33.33 18.37
CA VAL A 179 9.11 33.14 17.00
C VAL A 179 10.34 32.23 16.99
N VAL A 180 10.40 31.28 16.06
CA VAL A 180 11.58 30.44 15.88
C VAL A 180 12.73 31.28 15.33
N GLN A 181 13.83 31.37 16.07
CA GLN A 181 15.03 32.10 15.67
C GLN A 181 15.98 31.23 14.84
N SER A 182 16.21 30.00 15.29
CA SER A 182 17.12 29.07 14.60
C SER A 182 16.78 27.62 14.92
N VAL A 183 17.35 26.73 14.12
CA VAL A 183 17.24 25.28 14.27
C VAL A 183 18.63 24.67 14.35
N SER A 184 18.81 23.70 15.24
CA SER A 184 20.06 22.95 15.38
C SER A 184 19.78 21.46 15.54
N VAL A 185 20.74 20.63 15.14
CA VAL A 185 20.67 19.19 15.32
C VAL A 185 21.78 18.75 16.26
N LYS A 186 21.43 17.99 17.29
CA LYS A 186 22.39 17.36 18.20
C LYS A 186 21.91 15.95 18.49
N ASP A 187 22.80 14.96 18.32
CA ASP A 187 22.48 13.53 18.52
C ASP A 187 21.29 13.04 17.68
N GLY A 188 21.12 13.61 16.47
CA GLY A 188 20.01 13.31 15.57
C GLY A 188 18.67 13.95 15.97
N ILE A 189 18.62 14.67 17.09
CA ILE A 189 17.43 15.35 17.58
C ILE A 189 17.45 16.80 17.11
N ILE A 190 16.33 17.26 16.56
CA ILE A 190 16.14 18.64 16.13
C ILE A 190 15.68 19.49 17.31
N TYR A 191 16.38 20.60 17.50
CA TYR A 191 16.08 21.61 18.49
C TYR A 191 15.79 22.95 17.83
N PHE A 192 14.70 23.57 18.26
CA PHE A 192 14.30 24.92 17.89
C PHE A 192 14.71 25.88 19.01
N HIS A 193 15.37 26.98 18.62
CA HIS A 193 15.74 28.06 19.53
C HIS A 193 14.78 29.23 19.32
N MET A 194 14.12 29.65 20.38
CA MET A 194 13.07 30.67 20.36
C MET A 194 13.66 32.07 20.52
N ASN A 195 13.03 33.06 19.89
CA ASN A 195 13.28 34.47 20.10
C ASN A 195 12.40 35.00 21.24
N ASP A 196 12.64 34.50 22.46
CA ASP A 196 12.05 34.99 23.70
C ASP A 196 13.16 35.44 24.68
N ASP A 197 12.78 36.10 25.76
CA ASP A 197 13.74 36.64 26.74
C ASP A 197 14.64 35.55 27.36
N GLN A 198 14.16 34.30 27.39
CA GLN A 198 14.86 33.16 27.95
C GLN A 198 15.67 32.34 26.93
N HIS A 199 15.61 32.68 25.64
CA HIS A 199 16.18 31.90 24.54
C HIS A 199 15.81 30.42 24.65
N SER A 200 14.51 30.15 24.85
CA SER A 200 13.98 28.83 25.10
C SER A 200 14.36 27.84 23.99
N LYS A 201 14.80 26.65 24.40
CA LYS A 201 15.17 25.57 23.50
C LYS A 201 14.15 24.45 23.63
N ILE A 202 13.49 24.10 22.52
CA ILE A 202 12.46 23.06 22.50
C ILE A 202 12.69 22.05 21.38
N THR A 203 12.03 20.90 21.48
CA THR A 203 11.98 19.89 20.42
C THR A 203 10.65 19.95 19.68
N ALA A 204 10.58 19.31 18.52
CA ALA A 204 9.35 19.25 17.73
C ALA A 204 8.15 18.68 18.51
N GLY A 205 8.38 17.68 19.37
CA GLY A 205 7.32 17.04 20.15
C GLY A 205 6.64 17.96 21.17
N GLN A 206 7.25 19.10 21.49
CA GLN A 206 6.67 20.10 22.39
C GLN A 206 5.77 21.10 21.66
N ILE A 207 5.84 21.16 20.33
CA ILE A 207 5.08 22.12 19.51
C ILE A 207 3.62 21.68 19.45
N VAL A 208 2.73 22.57 19.88
CA VAL A 208 1.28 22.35 19.87
C VAL A 208 0.64 23.02 18.66
N LYS A 209 1.14 24.18 18.24
CA LYS A 209 0.56 24.96 17.14
C LYS A 209 1.63 25.76 16.40
N ILE A 210 1.51 25.86 15.08
CA ILE A 210 2.32 26.73 14.23
C ILE A 210 1.39 27.78 13.62
N GLU A 211 1.73 29.05 13.79
CA GLU A 211 1.04 30.15 13.12
C GLU A 211 1.83 30.56 11.88
N THR A 212 1.18 30.47 10.73
CA THR A 212 1.74 30.99 9.48
C THR A 212 1.75 32.51 9.57
N ALA A 213 2.92 33.12 9.60
CA ALA A 213 3.05 34.55 9.35
C ALA A 213 2.51 34.82 7.93
N GLY A 214 1.50 35.69 7.84
CA GLY A 214 1.00 36.22 6.56
C GLY A 214 1.98 37.19 5.93
#